data_AF-A0A1Q3E5P8-F1
#
_entry.id   AF-A0A1Q3E5P8-F1
#
_cell.length_a   1.000
_cell.length_b   1.000
_cell.length_c   1.000
_cell.angle_alpha   90.00
_cell.angle_beta   90.00
_cell.angle_gamma   90.00
#
_symmetry.space_group_name_H-M   'P 1'
#
loop_
_entity.id
_entity.type
_entity.pdbx_description
1 polymer ?
#
loop_
_entity_poly.entity_id
_entity_poly.type
_entity_poly.pdbx_seq_one_letter_code
_entity_poly.pdbx_strand_id
1 'polypeptide(L)'
;MFDASVHGATLAKEVASVAIDVVETVQTLTTVFLQIEGSSERSRTGDEYLVRTGAVHSVIDIARHAEDGLSENNLTAVRRLWFKDAGALEDGVREVVEMIEDVQSGITTESEDGWDELGLEPSQPLTEQELKVAQKVLIVLRLCNILHQRVISDILSTPTLLSNSSLDDLAPLSPALLGTVDELICALDSPQDLDSVTTELNMLKGSPYYKRPL
;
A
#
# COMPACT_ATOMS: atom_id res chain seq x y z
N MET A 1 21.09 -3.74 19.86
CA MET A 1 20.26 -2.94 18.92
C MET A 1 20.27 -3.69 17.59
N PHE A 2 19.13 -3.81 16.93
CA PHE A 2 19.03 -4.52 15.66
C PHE A 2 19.84 -3.76 14.59
N ASP A 3 20.82 -4.42 13.97
CA ASP A 3 21.77 -3.78 13.05
C ASP A 3 21.33 -3.95 11.60
N ALA A 4 20.95 -2.85 10.95
CA ALA A 4 20.52 -2.82 9.56
C ALA A 4 21.61 -3.26 8.57
N SER A 5 22.89 -3.03 8.89
CA SER A 5 23.99 -3.44 8.00
C SER A 5 24.20 -4.95 7.98
N VAL A 6 23.83 -5.63 9.08
CA VAL A 6 23.97 -7.08 9.23
C VAL A 6 22.69 -7.79 8.79
N HIS A 7 21.53 -7.29 9.21
CA HIS A 7 20.24 -7.98 9.05
C HIS A 7 19.40 -7.45 7.89
N GLY A 8 19.81 -6.34 7.27
CA GLY A 8 19.06 -5.63 6.24
C GLY A 8 18.20 -4.49 6.79
N ALA A 9 18.12 -3.40 6.04
CA ALA A 9 17.42 -2.19 6.41
C ALA A 9 15.90 -2.37 6.43
N THR A 10 15.36 -3.20 5.54
CA THR A 10 13.92 -3.46 5.47
C THR A 10 13.43 -4.21 6.71
N LEU A 11 14.11 -5.29 7.09
CA LEU A 11 13.81 -6.00 8.33
C LEU A 11 14.04 -5.12 9.57
N ALA A 12 15.07 -4.28 9.57
CA ALA A 12 15.31 -3.35 10.68
C ALA A 12 14.15 -2.35 10.86
N LYS A 13 13.61 -1.82 9.75
CA LYS A 13 12.43 -0.94 9.77
C LYS A 13 11.20 -1.67 10.30
N GLU A 14 10.99 -2.91 9.88
CA GLU A 14 9.88 -3.74 10.34
C GLU A 14 9.94 -3.96 11.86
N VAL A 15 11.10 -4.39 12.37
CA VAL A 15 11.33 -4.58 13.81
C VAL A 15 11.13 -3.28 14.57
N ALA A 16 11.60 -2.16 14.03
CA ALA A 16 11.40 -0.84 14.63
C ALA A 16 9.93 -0.44 14.67
N SER A 17 9.16 -0.69 13.61
CA SER A 17 7.71 -0.42 13.57
C SER A 17 6.97 -1.20 14.66
N VAL A 18 7.21 -2.51 14.76
CA VAL A 18 6.58 -3.33 15.79
C VAL A 18 6.98 -2.87 17.20
N ALA A 19 8.24 -2.48 17.40
CA ALA A 19 8.67 -1.94 18.69
C ALA A 19 7.96 -0.61 19.03
N ILE A 20 7.72 0.25 18.04
CA ILE A 20 6.94 1.49 18.20
C ILE A 20 5.50 1.14 18.58
N ASP A 21 4.84 0.24 17.86
CA ASP A 21 3.45 -0.16 18.13
C ASP A 21 3.27 -0.72 19.55
N VAL A 22 4.22 -1.54 20.02
CA VAL A 22 4.24 -2.04 21.40
C VAL A 22 4.36 -0.89 22.41
N VAL A 23 5.29 0.04 22.17
CA VAL A 23 5.51 1.18 23.07
C VAL A 23 4.28 2.08 23.13
N GLU A 24 3.68 2.42 21.98
CA GLU A 24 2.48 3.25 21.91
C GLU A 24 1.27 2.60 22.60
N THR A 25 1.10 1.29 22.44
CA THR A 25 0.01 0.55 23.08
C THR A 25 0.20 0.51 24.60
N VAL A 26 1.43 0.31 25.09
CA VAL A 26 1.76 0.34 26.53
C VAL A 26 1.61 1.75 27.11
N GLN A 27 2.00 2.80 26.37
CA GLN A 27 1.78 4.19 26.77
C GLN A 27 0.28 4.51 26.89
N THR A 28 -0.53 4.03 25.94
CA THR A 28 -1.98 4.17 25.98
C THR A 28 -2.57 3.48 27.22
N LEU A 29 -2.15 2.25 27.51
CA LEU A 29 -2.57 1.53 28.72
C LEU A 29 -2.15 2.27 30.01
N THR A 30 -0.92 2.80 30.05
CA THR A 30 -0.41 3.56 31.20
C THR A 30 -1.23 4.84 31.41
N THR A 31 -1.60 5.53 30.33
CA THR A 31 -2.45 6.72 30.38
C THR A 31 -3.82 6.40 30.97
N VAL A 32 -4.42 5.26 30.59
CA VAL A 32 -5.69 4.80 31.18
C VAL A 32 -5.52 4.52 32.67
N PHE A 33 -4.43 3.87 33.11
CA PHE A 33 -4.19 3.65 34.54
C PHE A 33 -4.06 4.95 35.33
N LEU A 34 -3.35 5.94 34.80
CA LEU A 34 -3.23 7.26 35.44
C LEU A 34 -4.59 7.99 35.52
N GLN A 35 -5.42 7.86 34.49
CA GLN A 35 -6.78 8.43 34.49
C GLN A 35 -7.69 7.75 35.51
N ILE A 36 -7.61 6.42 35.68
CA ILE A 36 -8.35 5.68 36.71
C ILE A 36 -7.97 6.20 38.11
N GLU A 37 -6.68 6.40 38.36
CA GLU A 37 -6.21 6.83 39.68
C GLU A 37 -6.64 8.27 40.00
N GLY A 38 -6.60 9.15 39.00
CA GLY A 38 -7.02 10.55 39.14
C GLY A 38 -8.54 10.77 39.15
N SER A 39 -9.35 9.77 38.78
CA SER A 39 -10.80 9.90 38.64
C SER A 39 -11.55 9.20 39.77
N SER A 40 -12.57 9.86 40.34
CA SER A 40 -13.46 9.24 41.34
C SER A 40 -14.47 8.25 40.73
N GLU A 41 -14.62 8.24 39.40
CA GLU A 41 -15.56 7.38 38.66
C GLU A 41 -14.87 6.10 38.15
N ARG A 42 -14.73 5.10 39.01
CA ARG A 42 -14.06 3.83 38.67
C ARG A 42 -14.81 2.93 37.68
N SER A 43 -16.11 3.16 37.46
CA SER A 43 -16.98 2.21 36.73
C SER A 43 -16.85 2.25 35.22
N ARG A 44 -16.57 3.41 34.60
CA ARG A 44 -16.40 3.52 33.14
C ARG A 44 -14.97 3.21 32.68
N THR A 45 -14.00 3.60 33.48
CA THR A 45 -12.58 3.44 33.16
C THR A 45 -12.08 2.02 33.45
N GLY A 46 -12.84 1.24 34.23
CA GLY A 46 -12.61 -0.19 34.49
C GLY A 46 -12.72 -1.07 33.23
N ASP A 47 -13.64 -0.78 32.32
CA ASP A 47 -13.75 -1.58 31.10
C ASP A 47 -12.68 -1.20 30.07
N GLU A 48 -12.27 0.08 30.06
CA GLU A 48 -11.24 0.56 29.12
C GLU A 48 -9.86 -0.06 29.39
N TYR A 49 -9.44 -0.26 30.64
CA TYR A 49 -8.13 -0.88 30.90
C TYR A 49 -8.08 -2.33 30.39
N LEU A 50 -9.20 -3.06 30.44
CA LEU A 50 -9.30 -4.42 29.91
C LEU A 50 -9.12 -4.40 28.39
N VAL A 51 -9.78 -3.47 27.70
CA VAL A 51 -9.62 -3.28 26.26
C VAL A 51 -8.16 -2.95 25.91
N ARG A 52 -7.53 -2.02 26.63
CA ARG A 52 -6.11 -1.65 26.37
C ARG A 52 -5.15 -2.79 26.68
N THR A 53 -5.40 -3.55 27.74
CA THR A 53 -4.62 -4.76 28.07
C THR A 53 -4.73 -5.78 26.94
N GLY A 54 -5.94 -6.02 26.43
CA GLY A 54 -6.18 -6.86 25.26
C GLY A 54 -5.42 -6.39 24.02
N ALA A 55 -5.37 -5.08 23.77
CA ALA A 55 -4.60 -4.51 22.67
C ALA A 55 -3.09 -4.78 22.80
N VAL A 56 -2.51 -4.64 24.00
CA VAL A 56 -1.08 -4.96 24.24
C VAL A 56 -0.80 -6.43 23.91
N HIS A 57 -1.65 -7.34 24.39
CA HIS A 57 -1.53 -8.77 24.08
C HIS A 57 -1.64 -9.02 22.58
N SER A 58 -2.61 -8.40 21.90
CA SER A 58 -2.79 -8.55 20.46
C SER A 58 -1.54 -8.14 19.68
N VAL A 59 -0.91 -7.00 20.00
CA VAL A 59 0.31 -6.55 19.30
C VAL A 59 1.48 -7.53 19.53
N ILE A 60 1.63 -8.03 20.76
CA ILE A 60 2.69 -9.01 21.09
C ILE A 60 2.44 -10.34 20.38
N ASP A 61 1.18 -10.79 20.31
CA ASP A 61 0.81 -12.05 19.69
C ASP A 61 0.98 -11.97 18.16
N ILE A 62 0.59 -10.85 17.54
CA ILE A 62 0.86 -10.56 16.13
C ILE A 62 2.37 -10.64 15.88
N ALA A 63 3.19 -9.93 16.66
CA ALA A 63 4.64 -9.91 16.48
C ALA A 63 5.30 -11.30 16.56
N ARG A 64 4.68 -12.23 17.30
CA ARG A 64 5.15 -13.61 17.49
C ARG A 64 4.66 -14.59 16.43
N HIS A 65 3.61 -14.25 15.69
CA HIS A 65 3.00 -15.18 14.75
C HIS A 65 3.95 -15.45 13.57
N ALA A 66 4.12 -16.70 13.16
CA ALA A 66 5.09 -17.03 12.10
C ALA A 66 4.65 -16.53 10.71
N GLU A 67 3.35 -16.44 10.46
CA GLU A 67 2.78 -16.03 9.17
C GLU A 67 2.58 -14.52 9.06
N ASP A 68 2.11 -13.87 10.13
CA ASP A 68 1.76 -12.43 10.14
C ASP A 68 2.70 -11.56 11.00
N GLY A 69 3.61 -12.17 11.75
CA GLY A 69 4.50 -11.51 12.68
C GLY A 69 5.82 -11.07 12.07
N LEU A 70 6.88 -11.00 12.87
CA LEU A 70 8.16 -10.50 12.40
C LEU A 70 8.80 -11.43 11.35
N SER A 71 9.22 -10.86 10.24
CA SER A 71 9.96 -11.57 9.19
C SER A 71 11.27 -12.16 9.75
N GLU A 72 11.57 -13.41 9.37
CA GLU A 72 12.76 -14.12 9.86
C GLU A 72 14.08 -13.56 9.33
N ASN A 73 14.04 -12.93 8.15
CA ASN A 73 15.21 -12.38 7.45
C ASN A 73 14.78 -11.26 6.50
N ASN A 74 15.75 -10.52 5.94
CA ASN A 74 15.46 -9.38 5.06
C ASN A 74 14.71 -9.78 3.79
N LEU A 75 14.97 -10.98 3.25
CA LEU A 75 14.28 -11.47 2.06
C LEU A 75 12.78 -11.63 2.33
N THR A 76 12.41 -12.24 3.46
CA THR A 76 11.01 -12.38 3.87
C THR A 76 10.38 -11.01 4.09
N ALA A 77 11.09 -10.07 4.71
CA ALA A 77 10.60 -8.71 4.93
C ALA A 77 10.30 -7.97 3.61
N VAL A 78 11.24 -8.02 2.65
CA VAL A 78 11.05 -7.43 1.32
C VAL A 78 9.95 -8.15 0.56
N ARG A 79 9.91 -9.48 0.59
CA ARG A 79 8.84 -10.27 -0.05
C ARG A 79 7.47 -9.88 0.49
N ARG A 80 7.33 -9.72 1.80
CA ARG A 80 6.06 -9.32 2.41
C ARG A 80 5.66 -7.90 2.03
N LEU A 81 6.62 -6.98 1.97
CA LEU A 81 6.38 -5.62 1.48
C LEU A 81 5.83 -5.66 0.04
N TRP A 82 6.50 -6.40 -0.85
CA TRP A 82 6.02 -6.56 -2.22
C TRP A 82 4.64 -7.23 -2.26
N PHE A 83 4.41 -8.29 -1.50
CA PHE A 83 3.11 -8.96 -1.47
C PHE A 83 1.97 -8.04 -0.98
N LYS A 84 2.25 -7.15 -0.01
CA LYS A 84 1.30 -6.14 0.46
C LYS A 84 0.87 -5.19 -0.67
N ASP A 85 1.82 -4.73 -1.47
CA ASP A 85 1.55 -3.79 -2.57
C ASP A 85 0.92 -4.48 -3.79
N ALA A 86 1.07 -5.80 -3.93
CA ALA A 86 0.52 -6.57 -5.04
C ALA A 86 -1.01 -6.49 -5.09
N GLY A 87 -1.68 -6.57 -3.92
CA GLY A 87 -3.13 -6.46 -3.83
C GLY A 87 -3.64 -5.11 -4.31
N ALA A 88 -2.99 -4.01 -3.87
CA ALA A 88 -3.36 -2.66 -4.30
C ALA A 88 -3.19 -2.46 -5.83
N LEU A 89 -2.15 -3.05 -6.42
CA LEU A 89 -1.93 -3.00 -7.86
C LEU A 89 -2.98 -3.82 -8.63
N GLU A 90 -3.36 -5.00 -8.13
CA GLU A 90 -4.45 -5.81 -8.70
C GLU A 90 -5.80 -5.08 -8.63
N ASP A 91 -6.07 -4.43 -7.51
CA ASP A 91 -7.28 -3.62 -7.31
C ASP A 91 -7.33 -2.45 -8.29
N GLY A 92 -6.24 -1.70 -8.47
CA GLY A 92 -6.19 -0.61 -9.46
C GLY A 92 -6.33 -1.09 -10.91
N VAL A 93 -5.78 -2.26 -11.27
CA VAL A 93 -6.02 -2.87 -12.59
C VAL A 93 -7.49 -3.22 -12.78
N ARG A 94 -8.13 -3.75 -11.74
CA ARG A 94 -9.54 -4.16 -11.76
C ARG A 94 -10.46 -2.93 -11.86
N GLU A 95 -10.17 -1.87 -11.13
CA GLU A 95 -10.89 -0.59 -11.21
C GLU A 95 -10.93 -0.05 -12.66
N VAL A 96 -9.79 -0.03 -13.36
CA VAL A 96 -9.76 0.41 -14.76
C VAL A 96 -10.51 -0.55 -15.70
N VAL A 97 -10.54 -1.85 -15.40
CA VAL A 97 -11.36 -2.81 -16.16
C VAL A 97 -12.84 -2.51 -15.97
N GLU A 98 -13.29 -2.34 -14.72
CA GLU A 98 -14.67 -2.00 -14.37
C GLU A 98 -15.07 -0.67 -15.05
N MET A 99 -14.24 0.37 -14.96
CA MET A 99 -14.42 1.66 -15.66
C MET A 99 -14.64 1.50 -17.18
N ILE A 100 -13.88 0.63 -17.84
CA ILE A 100 -14.02 0.38 -19.29
C ILE A 100 -15.30 -0.40 -19.60
N GLU A 101 -15.64 -1.39 -18.78
CA GLU A 101 -16.81 -2.26 -18.96
C GLU A 101 -18.13 -1.50 -18.73
N ASP A 102 -18.17 -0.59 -17.75
CA ASP A 102 -19.33 0.26 -17.46
C ASP A 102 -19.69 1.14 -18.65
N VAL A 103 -18.69 1.79 -19.27
CA VAL A 103 -18.89 2.62 -20.46
C VAL A 103 -19.34 1.79 -21.67
N GLN A 104 -18.79 0.57 -21.84
CA GLN A 104 -19.13 -0.30 -22.97
C GLN A 104 -20.51 -0.94 -22.86
N SER A 105 -20.93 -1.28 -21.64
CA SER A 105 -22.23 -1.89 -21.38
C SER A 105 -23.37 -0.89 -21.47
N GLY A 106 -23.05 0.42 -21.48
CA GLY A 106 -24.05 1.49 -21.44
C GLY A 106 -24.86 1.49 -20.15
N ILE A 107 -24.37 0.78 -19.12
CA ILE A 107 -24.88 0.86 -17.77
C ILE A 107 -24.38 2.21 -17.26
N THR A 108 -25.17 3.26 -17.46
CA THR A 108 -25.08 4.40 -16.56
C THR A 108 -25.50 3.84 -15.22
N THR A 109 -24.53 3.54 -14.36
CA THR A 109 -24.77 3.61 -12.94
C THR A 109 -25.36 5.00 -12.75
N GLU A 110 -26.68 5.09 -12.56
CA GLU A 110 -27.26 6.18 -11.80
C GLU A 110 -26.58 6.06 -10.46
N SER A 111 -25.42 6.66 -10.39
CA SER A 111 -24.62 6.70 -9.20
C SER A 111 -25.49 7.57 -8.30
N GLU A 112 -26.18 6.92 -7.37
CA GLU A 112 -26.62 7.54 -6.12
C GLU A 112 -25.37 7.72 -5.25
N ASP A 113 -24.30 8.27 -5.82
CA ASP A 113 -23.22 8.83 -5.04
C ASP A 113 -23.87 9.99 -4.30
N GLY A 114 -24.09 9.84 -2.99
CA GLY A 114 -24.58 10.90 -2.10
C GLY A 114 -23.71 12.17 -2.06
N TRP A 115 -22.82 12.35 -3.03
CA TRP A 115 -22.05 13.54 -3.39
C TRP A 115 -22.90 14.58 -4.15
N ASP A 116 -24.07 14.23 -4.67
CA ASP A 116 -25.04 15.18 -5.24
C ASP A 116 -25.46 16.26 -4.23
N GLU A 117 -25.43 15.97 -2.92
CA GLU A 117 -25.68 16.95 -1.86
C GLU A 117 -24.52 17.96 -1.65
N LEU A 118 -23.33 17.67 -2.17
CA LEU A 118 -22.15 18.55 -2.10
C LEU A 118 -21.97 19.42 -3.34
N GLY A 119 -22.84 19.28 -4.35
CA GLY A 119 -22.75 20.04 -5.61
C GLY A 119 -21.50 19.72 -6.42
N LEU A 120 -20.90 18.54 -6.21
CA LEU A 120 -19.87 18.01 -7.08
C LEU A 120 -20.57 17.39 -8.28
N GLU A 121 -20.25 17.88 -9.49
CA GLU A 121 -20.81 17.27 -10.70
C GLU A 121 -20.37 15.80 -10.78
N PRO A 122 -21.30 14.86 -11.05
CA PRO A 122 -20.95 13.46 -11.19
C PRO A 122 -19.91 13.29 -12.30
N SER A 123 -18.99 12.33 -12.12
CA SER A 123 -17.95 12.05 -13.10
C SER A 123 -18.60 11.77 -14.46
N GLN A 124 -18.15 12.49 -15.50
CA GLN A 124 -18.75 12.37 -16.82
C GLN A 124 -18.38 11.00 -17.42
N PRO A 125 -19.29 10.33 -18.15
CA PRO A 125 -18.95 9.09 -18.83
C PRO A 125 -17.81 9.34 -19.83
N LEU A 126 -16.88 8.39 -19.94
CA LEU A 126 -15.75 8.51 -20.87
C LEU A 126 -16.25 8.64 -22.31
N THR A 127 -15.68 9.59 -23.04
CA THR A 127 -15.87 9.69 -24.49
C THR A 127 -15.23 8.49 -25.21
N GLU A 128 -15.62 8.24 -26.47
CA GLU A 128 -15.01 7.16 -27.26
C GLU A 128 -13.49 7.27 -27.39
N GLN A 129 -12.95 8.49 -27.34
CA GLN A 129 -11.53 8.75 -27.43
C GLN A 129 -10.83 8.42 -26.10
N GLU A 130 -11.41 8.84 -24.98
CA GLU A 130 -10.91 8.55 -23.63
C GLU A 130 -10.97 7.05 -23.32
N LEU A 131 -12.03 6.37 -23.76
CA LEU A 131 -12.15 4.92 -23.68
C LEU A 131 -10.99 4.21 -24.39
N LYS A 132 -10.60 4.69 -25.59
CA LYS A 132 -9.44 4.14 -26.32
C LYS A 132 -8.12 4.42 -25.60
N VAL A 133 -8.01 5.51 -24.86
CA VAL A 133 -6.83 5.83 -24.04
C VAL A 133 -6.77 4.88 -22.84
N ALA A 134 -7.86 4.75 -22.08
CA ALA A 134 -7.98 3.83 -20.95
C ALA A 134 -7.66 2.38 -21.36
N GLN A 135 -8.18 1.90 -22.49
CA GLN A 135 -7.86 0.57 -23.02
C GLN A 135 -6.37 0.36 -23.30
N LYS A 136 -5.65 1.39 -23.77
CA LYS A 136 -4.20 1.30 -24.01
C LYS A 136 -3.43 1.34 -22.69
N VAL A 137 -3.83 2.19 -21.76
CA VAL A 137 -3.21 2.27 -20.42
C VAL A 137 -3.42 0.98 -19.65
N LEU A 138 -4.58 0.34 -19.75
CA LEU A 138 -4.84 -0.97 -19.14
C LEU A 138 -3.81 -2.04 -19.55
N ILE A 139 -3.32 -2.03 -20.80
CA ILE A 139 -2.26 -2.94 -21.23
C ILE A 139 -0.97 -2.69 -20.44
N VAL A 140 -0.62 -1.41 -20.22
CA VAL A 140 0.55 -1.03 -19.44
C VAL A 140 0.38 -1.45 -17.98
N LEU A 141 -0.78 -1.20 -17.37
CA LEU A 141 -1.07 -1.59 -15.99
C LEU A 141 -0.98 -3.11 -15.79
N ARG A 142 -1.50 -3.89 -16.74
CA ARG A 142 -1.36 -5.36 -16.74
C ARG A 142 0.09 -5.81 -16.81
N LEU A 143 0.93 -5.14 -17.60
CA LEU A 143 2.36 -5.43 -17.67
C LEU A 143 3.06 -5.08 -16.35
N CYS A 144 2.71 -3.98 -15.70
CA CYS A 144 3.20 -3.62 -14.37
C CYS A 144 2.83 -4.68 -13.33
N ASN A 145 1.58 -5.15 -13.34
CA ASN A 145 1.13 -6.23 -12.45
C ASN A 145 1.91 -7.54 -12.71
N ILE A 146 2.05 -7.95 -13.98
CA ILE A 146 2.84 -9.15 -14.32
C ILE A 146 4.29 -9.03 -13.86
N LEU A 147 4.92 -7.87 -14.08
CA LEU A 147 6.29 -7.61 -13.65
C LEU A 147 6.40 -7.71 -12.13
N HIS A 148 5.47 -7.10 -11.40
CA HIS A 148 5.45 -7.11 -9.95
C HIS A 148 5.30 -8.53 -9.38
N GLN A 149 4.35 -9.30 -9.91
CA GLN A 149 4.17 -10.71 -9.58
C GLN A 149 5.42 -11.56 -9.88
N ARG A 150 6.11 -11.29 -10.99
CA ARG A 150 7.37 -11.97 -11.36
C ARG A 150 8.50 -11.67 -10.38
N VAL A 151 8.59 -10.45 -9.86
CA VAL A 151 9.57 -10.14 -8.81
C VAL A 151 9.29 -10.98 -7.56
N ILE A 152 8.02 -11.13 -7.16
CA ILE A 152 7.64 -11.97 -6.02
C ILE A 152 7.96 -13.46 -6.27
N SER A 153 7.52 -14.00 -7.42
CA SER A 153 7.61 -15.43 -7.71
C SER A 153 9.00 -15.90 -8.10
N ASP A 154 9.75 -15.09 -8.85
CA ASP A 154 10.99 -15.54 -9.49
C ASP A 154 12.22 -15.01 -8.75
N ILE A 155 12.16 -13.75 -8.28
CA ILE A 155 13.29 -13.08 -7.62
C ILE A 155 13.26 -13.32 -6.10
N LEU A 156 12.14 -13.00 -5.45
CA LEU A 156 12.02 -13.01 -3.99
C LEU A 156 11.69 -14.39 -3.40
N SER A 157 11.46 -15.39 -4.25
CA SER A 157 11.24 -16.78 -3.81
C SER A 157 12.52 -17.60 -3.68
N THR A 158 13.67 -17.07 -4.11
CA THR A 158 14.96 -17.81 -4.09
C THR A 158 15.89 -17.29 -2.99
N PRO A 159 16.11 -18.04 -1.89
CA PRO A 159 16.82 -17.55 -0.69
C PRO A 159 18.28 -17.15 -0.87
N THR A 160 18.93 -17.63 -1.92
CA THR A 160 20.40 -17.62 -2.03
C THR A 160 20.95 -16.64 -3.07
N LEU A 161 20.10 -15.89 -3.77
CA LEU A 161 20.55 -15.08 -4.91
C LEU A 161 20.89 -13.62 -4.56
N LEU A 162 20.30 -13.06 -3.52
CA LEU A 162 20.38 -11.62 -3.25
C LEU A 162 21.06 -11.30 -1.92
N SER A 163 21.95 -10.32 -1.96
CA SER A 163 22.53 -9.72 -0.75
C SER A 163 21.49 -8.82 -0.06
N ASN A 164 21.65 -8.56 1.25
CA ASN A 164 20.80 -7.60 1.97
C ASN A 164 20.78 -6.21 1.30
N SER A 165 21.93 -5.75 0.77
CA SER A 165 21.99 -4.50 0.01
C SER A 165 21.09 -4.52 -1.22
N SER A 166 21.13 -5.59 -2.02
CA SER A 166 20.30 -5.71 -3.22
C SER A 166 18.81 -5.81 -2.89
N LEU A 167 18.48 -6.46 -1.77
CA LEU A 167 17.11 -6.53 -1.26
C LEU A 167 16.61 -5.15 -0.81
N ASP A 168 17.46 -4.40 -0.10
CA ASP A 168 17.12 -3.06 0.36
C ASP A 168 17.02 -2.05 -0.79
N ASP A 169 17.77 -2.24 -1.88
CA ASP A 169 17.62 -1.45 -3.12
C ASP A 169 16.30 -1.78 -3.84
N LEU A 170 15.83 -3.03 -3.75
CA LEU A 170 14.60 -3.50 -4.37
C LEU A 170 13.35 -3.10 -3.58
N ALA A 171 13.44 -3.06 -2.24
CA ALA A 171 12.34 -2.72 -1.35
C ALA A 171 11.58 -1.44 -1.71
N PRO A 172 12.22 -0.27 -1.94
CA PRO A 172 11.51 0.97 -2.26
C PRO A 172 10.88 0.99 -3.66
N LEU A 173 11.25 0.05 -4.55
CA LEU A 173 10.73 0.04 -5.93
C LEU A 173 9.28 -0.42 -6.00
N SER A 174 8.82 -1.25 -5.06
CA SER A 174 7.42 -1.69 -4.99
C SER A 174 6.45 -0.53 -4.72
N PRO A 175 6.57 0.22 -3.62
CA PRO A 175 5.67 1.34 -3.36
C PRO A 175 5.86 2.49 -4.36
N ALA A 176 7.06 2.67 -4.93
CA ALA A 176 7.28 3.65 -5.99
C ALA A 176 6.50 3.29 -7.28
N LEU A 177 6.53 2.01 -7.68
CA LEU A 177 5.73 1.52 -8.81
C LEU A 177 4.24 1.70 -8.53
N LEU A 178 3.78 1.30 -7.35
CA LEU A 178 2.38 1.45 -6.95
C LEU A 178 1.94 2.92 -7.03
N GLY A 179 2.71 3.86 -6.46
CA GLY A 179 2.40 5.29 -6.54
C GLY A 179 2.31 5.80 -7.99
N THR A 180 3.25 5.42 -8.86
CA THR A 180 3.18 5.83 -10.28
C THR A 180 2.01 5.20 -11.04
N VAL A 181 1.55 4.02 -10.61
CA VAL A 181 0.37 3.38 -11.20
C VAL A 181 -0.90 4.06 -10.71
N ASP A 182 -0.99 4.39 -9.42
CA ASP A 182 -2.12 5.10 -8.83
C ASP A 182 -2.34 6.45 -9.49
N GLU A 183 -1.29 7.28 -9.61
CA GLU A 183 -1.35 8.57 -10.31
C GLU A 183 -1.77 8.41 -11.79
N LEU A 184 -1.29 7.35 -12.46
CA LEU A 184 -1.69 7.05 -13.83
C LEU A 184 -3.16 6.64 -13.94
N ILE A 185 -3.69 5.90 -12.96
CA ILE A 185 -5.10 5.52 -12.89
C ILE A 185 -5.96 6.76 -12.66
N CYS A 186 -5.60 7.62 -11.71
CA CYS A 186 -6.30 8.89 -11.47
C CYS A 186 -6.33 9.78 -12.72
N ALA A 187 -5.26 9.78 -13.53
CA ALA A 187 -5.23 10.54 -14.79
C ALA A 187 -6.22 10.00 -15.85
N LEU A 188 -6.84 8.84 -15.66
CA LEU A 188 -7.86 8.28 -16.56
C LEU A 188 -9.28 8.76 -16.24
N ASP A 189 -9.50 9.45 -15.14
CA ASP A 189 -10.81 10.01 -14.80
C ASP A 189 -11.23 11.08 -15.82
N SER A 190 -12.55 11.15 -16.03
CA SER A 190 -13.15 12.09 -16.97
C SER A 190 -13.37 13.48 -16.35
N PRO A 191 -13.13 14.57 -17.09
CA PRO A 191 -12.55 14.61 -18.43
C PRO A 191 -11.03 14.35 -18.39
N GLN A 192 -10.53 13.50 -19.27
CA GLN A 192 -9.11 13.14 -19.29
C GLN A 192 -8.26 14.30 -19.81
N ASP A 193 -7.20 14.60 -19.06
CA ASP A 193 -6.11 15.44 -19.54
C ASP A 193 -5.00 14.57 -20.15
N LEU A 194 -4.88 14.59 -21.47
CA LEU A 194 -3.86 13.81 -22.19
C LEU A 194 -2.43 14.22 -21.82
N ASP A 195 -2.20 15.46 -21.41
CA ASP A 195 -0.88 15.92 -20.95
C ASP A 195 -0.55 15.29 -19.58
N SER A 196 -1.54 15.18 -18.68
CA SER A 196 -1.42 14.46 -17.42
C SER A 196 -1.17 12.96 -17.64
N VAL A 197 -1.97 12.28 -18.47
CA VAL A 197 -1.76 10.86 -18.81
C VAL A 197 -0.36 10.62 -19.39
N THR A 198 0.10 11.53 -20.27
CA THR A 198 1.44 11.44 -20.87
C THR A 198 2.54 11.65 -19.82
N THR A 199 2.34 12.58 -18.90
CA THR A 199 3.26 12.85 -17.80
C THR A 199 3.43 11.62 -16.91
N GLU A 200 2.32 11.01 -16.49
CA GLU A 200 2.37 9.83 -15.62
C GLU A 200 2.95 8.59 -16.33
N LEU A 201 2.65 8.40 -17.61
CA LEU A 201 3.31 7.37 -18.42
C LEU A 201 4.83 7.58 -18.53
N ASN A 202 5.30 8.82 -18.54
CA ASN A 202 6.74 9.12 -18.56
C ASN A 202 7.39 8.92 -17.19
N MET A 203 6.66 9.19 -16.10
CA MET A 203 7.11 8.88 -14.74
C MET A 203 7.26 7.38 -14.55
N LEU A 204 6.28 6.59 -14.99
CA LEU A 204 6.27 5.13 -14.92
C LEU A 204 7.42 4.49 -15.71
N LYS A 205 7.82 5.06 -16.85
CA LYS A 205 8.97 4.59 -17.64
C LYS A 205 10.32 4.79 -16.95
N GLY A 206 10.37 5.57 -15.87
CA GLY A 206 11.60 6.07 -15.28
C GLY A 206 12.09 7.30 -16.04
N SER A 207 11.69 8.47 -15.56
CA SER A 207 12.12 9.78 -16.08
C SER A 207 13.66 9.97 -16.00
N PRO A 208 14.30 10.78 -16.88
CA PRO A 208 15.74 10.81 -17.18
C PRO A 208 16.69 11.25 -16.06
N TYR A 209 16.21 11.46 -14.84
CA TYR A 209 17.00 11.98 -13.72
C TYR A 209 17.71 10.89 -12.90
N TYR A 210 17.55 9.61 -13.29
CA TYR A 210 18.36 8.51 -12.75
C TYR A 210 19.79 8.53 -13.33
N LYS A 211 20.56 9.57 -13.01
CA LYS A 211 22.02 9.47 -13.05
C LYS A 211 22.43 8.53 -11.92
N ARG A 212 22.77 7.28 -12.27
CA ARG A 212 23.60 6.45 -11.40
C ARG A 212 24.88 7.23 -11.08
N PRO A 213 25.24 7.47 -9.80
CA PRO A 213 26.62 7.72 -9.47
C PRO A 213 27.41 6.43 -9.78
N LEU A 214 28.47 6.57 -10.59
CA LEU A 214 29.52 5.56 -10.72
C LEU A 214 30.33 5.47 -9.43
#